data_AF-R5V3D4-F1
#
_entry.id   AF-R5V3D4-F1
#
_cell.length_a   1.000
_cell.length_b   1.000
_cell.length_c   1.000
_cell.angle_alpha   90.00
_cell.angle_beta   90.00
_cell.angle_gamma   90.00
#
_symmetry.space_group_name_H-M   'P 1'
#
loop_
_entity.id
_entity.type
_entity.pdbx_description
1 polymer ?
#
loop_
_entity_poly.entity_id
_entity_poly.type
_entity_poly.pdbx_seq_one_letter_code
_entity_poly.pdbx_strand_id
1 'polypeptide(L)'
;MTNIELISLIVTFIGVVSFAAVFTILYRSHVVSSIEDIQLGKKDIDLIDTYLYESQEKVKKRKKTIEIVKTVLFCIAMVILIPVFVFSIVQKIQGNALMINNKAIMVVSSGSMSKKHAANDYLTMNHLDNQFNTYDIIILDKVTDENPIELYDVIAYKNNEGTNIIHRVVDIGNDDNGVIRYTTRGDAVGSSDSFHPTSEDVIGIYTNQRIPLLGIFILFFQSYSGIITIIAVIYCLIMFDRYSNKATQEQEKRIEILKNAMEDLSEDFLLDPKVQFVETIYYKGYAYSFDEKGFKEKKEIPMEKNDENQMIHVIKDSSSNQETIKKIDIQNQSKGEDNDE
;
A
#
# COMPACT_ATOMS: atom_id res chain seq x y z
N MET A 1 2.17 15.40 26.90
CA MET A 1 2.39 15.98 25.56
C MET A 1 2.90 17.40 25.73
N THR A 2 4.02 17.71 25.10
CA THR A 2 4.54 19.08 25.06
C THR A 2 3.75 19.94 24.07
N ASN A 3 3.78 21.27 24.22
CA ASN A 3 3.14 22.18 23.24
C ASN A 3 3.69 21.97 21.82
N ILE A 4 4.97 21.60 21.69
CA ILE A 4 5.63 21.32 20.41
C ILE A 4 5.07 20.03 19.80
N GLU A 5 4.91 18.96 20.59
CA GLU A 5 4.29 17.72 20.13
C GLU A 5 2.84 17.94 19.66
N LEU A 6 2.08 18.76 20.39
CA LEU A 6 0.71 19.11 20.01
C LEU A 6 0.66 19.87 18.69
N ILE A 7 1.51 20.88 18.52
CA ILE A 7 1.60 21.65 17.26
C ILE A 7 2.03 20.72 16.11
N SER A 8 3.03 19.88 16.33
CA SER A 8 3.49 18.90 15.33
C SER A 8 2.39 17.93 14.92
N LEU A 9 1.56 17.50 15.87
CA LEU A 9 0.42 16.63 15.60
C LEU A 9 -0.64 17.35 14.75
N ILE A 10 -0.98 18.59 15.09
CA ILE A 10 -1.95 19.41 14.33
C ILE A 10 -1.45 19.64 12.90
N VAL A 11 -0.19 20.02 12.74
CA VAL A 11 0.42 20.24 11.42
C VAL A 11 0.44 18.95 10.61
N THR A 12 0.77 17.81 11.24
CA THR A 12 0.72 16.50 10.57
C THR A 12 -0.71 16.16 10.13
N PHE A 13 -1.69 16.36 11.00
CA PHE A 13 -3.09 16.12 10.68
C PHE A 13 -3.55 16.95 9.48
N ILE A 14 -3.32 18.27 9.51
CA ILE A 14 -3.67 19.16 8.41
C ILE A 14 -2.96 18.72 7.13
N GLY A 15 -1.64 18.49 7.19
CA GLY A 15 -0.84 18.11 6.03
C GLY A 15 -1.30 16.80 5.39
N VAL A 16 -1.49 15.74 6.18
CA VAL A 16 -1.90 14.43 5.69
C VAL A 16 -3.33 14.46 5.14
N VAL A 17 -4.26 15.11 5.83
CA VAL A 17 -5.66 15.21 5.39
C VAL A 17 -5.78 16.05 4.12
N SER A 18 -5.09 17.20 4.06
CA SER A 18 -5.06 18.04 2.85
C SER A 18 -4.44 17.30 1.67
N PHE A 19 -3.35 16.56 1.90
CA PHE A 19 -2.72 15.75 0.85
C PHE A 19 -3.66 14.66 0.34
N ALA A 20 -4.31 13.91 1.23
CA ALA A 20 -5.28 12.89 0.86
C ALA A 20 -6.47 13.49 0.08
N ALA A 21 -6.96 14.66 0.48
CA ALA A 21 -8.04 15.37 -0.21
C ALA A 21 -7.63 15.82 -1.61
N VAL A 22 -6.47 16.47 -1.75
CA VAL A 22 -5.95 16.93 -3.05
C VAL A 22 -5.72 15.74 -3.98
N PHE A 23 -5.08 14.68 -3.50
CA PHE A 23 -4.85 13.46 -4.29
C PHE A 23 -6.18 12.85 -4.77
N THR A 24 -7.18 12.78 -3.89
CA THR A 24 -8.52 12.27 -4.23
C THR A 24 -9.23 13.15 -5.26
N ILE A 25 -9.15 14.48 -5.13
CA ILE A 25 -9.75 15.43 -6.09
C ILE A 25 -9.08 15.31 -7.46
N LEU A 26 -7.75 15.24 -7.52
CA LEU A 26 -7.00 15.09 -8.76
C LEU A 26 -7.34 13.76 -9.44
N TYR A 27 -7.35 12.66 -8.69
CA TYR A 27 -7.69 11.34 -9.23
C TYR A 27 -9.13 11.30 -9.73
N ARG A 28 -10.08 11.84 -8.96
CA ARG A 28 -11.49 11.99 -9.39
C ARG A 28 -11.59 12.78 -10.68
N SER A 29 -10.93 13.94 -10.76
CA SER A 29 -10.97 14.79 -11.94
C SER A 29 -10.43 14.06 -13.18
N HIS A 30 -9.33 13.33 -13.03
CA HIS A 30 -8.76 12.50 -14.09
C HIS A 30 -9.72 11.40 -14.55
N VAL A 31 -10.38 10.72 -13.62
CA VAL A 31 -11.36 9.67 -13.93
C VAL A 31 -12.58 10.24 -14.64
N VAL A 32 -13.15 11.35 -14.15
CA VAL A 32 -14.31 11.99 -14.78
C VAL A 32 -13.98 12.44 -16.20
N SER A 33 -12.83 13.11 -16.41
CA SER A 33 -12.38 13.48 -17.74
C SER A 33 -12.19 12.27 -18.65
N SER A 34 -11.67 11.17 -18.12
CA SER A 34 -11.50 9.93 -18.88
C SER A 34 -12.84 9.32 -19.31
N ILE A 35 -13.85 9.34 -18.43
CA ILE A 35 -15.20 8.89 -18.73
C ILE A 35 -15.84 9.77 -19.81
N GLU A 36 -15.71 11.10 -19.71
CA GLU A 36 -16.23 12.01 -20.73
C GLU A 36 -15.61 11.75 -22.11
N ASP A 37 -14.31 11.49 -22.18
CA ASP A 37 -13.64 11.14 -23.44
C ASP A 37 -14.11 9.79 -24.01
N ILE A 38 -14.45 8.82 -23.15
CA ILE A 38 -15.02 7.52 -23.55
C ILE A 38 -16.43 7.71 -24.12
N GLN A 39 -17.27 8.49 -23.42
CA GLN A 39 -18.67 8.74 -23.84
C GLN A 39 -18.76 9.54 -25.14
N LEU A 40 -17.83 10.49 -25.35
CA LEU A 40 -17.69 11.24 -26.60
C LEU A 40 -17.05 10.40 -27.73
N GLY A 41 -16.66 9.15 -27.46
CA GLY A 41 -16.04 8.26 -28.41
C GLY A 41 -14.61 8.64 -28.82
N LYS A 42 -13.96 9.57 -28.12
CA LYS A 42 -12.59 9.98 -28.45
C LYS A 42 -11.58 8.84 -28.25
N LYS A 43 -11.92 7.88 -27.37
CA LYS A 43 -11.09 6.69 -27.08
C LYS A 43 -11.55 5.43 -27.81
N ASP A 44 -12.52 5.50 -28.73
CA ASP A 44 -13.08 4.29 -29.34
C ASP A 44 -12.02 3.46 -30.09
N ILE A 45 -11.10 4.12 -30.81
CA ILE A 45 -10.00 3.43 -31.51
C ILE A 45 -9.08 2.71 -30.52
N ASP A 46 -8.69 3.39 -29.44
CA ASP A 46 -7.83 2.79 -28.41
C ASP A 46 -8.54 1.61 -27.71
N LEU A 47 -9.85 1.73 -27.46
CA LEU A 47 -10.67 0.69 -26.85
C LEU A 47 -10.82 -0.53 -27.77
N ILE A 48 -11.07 -0.33 -29.07
CA ILE A 48 -11.14 -1.40 -30.07
C ILE A 48 -9.80 -2.11 -30.17
N ASP A 49 -8.70 -1.36 -30.32
CA ASP A 49 -7.36 -1.92 -30.40
C ASP A 49 -7.02 -2.75 -29.15
N THR A 50 -7.34 -2.21 -27.97
CA THR A 50 -7.12 -2.89 -26.68
C THR A 50 -7.95 -4.17 -26.61
N TYR A 51 -9.23 -4.10 -26.97
CA TYR A 51 -10.12 -5.26 -26.98
C TYR A 51 -9.64 -6.36 -27.94
N LEU A 52 -9.28 -6.00 -29.17
CA LEU A 52 -8.76 -6.94 -30.17
C LEU A 52 -7.45 -7.57 -29.71
N TYR A 53 -6.55 -6.79 -29.11
CA TYR A 53 -5.31 -7.30 -28.54
C TYR A 53 -5.57 -8.25 -27.35
N GLU A 54 -6.45 -7.88 -26.42
CA GLU A 54 -6.78 -8.69 -25.24
C GLU A 54 -7.57 -9.96 -25.57
N SER A 55 -8.32 -9.98 -26.67
CA SER A 55 -9.06 -11.16 -27.13
C SER A 55 -8.14 -12.30 -27.60
N GLN A 56 -6.87 -11.99 -27.94
CA GLN A 56 -5.89 -13.00 -28.31
C GLN A 56 -5.56 -13.94 -27.15
N GLU A 57 -5.62 -15.26 -27.40
CA GLU A 57 -5.49 -16.29 -26.34
C GLU A 57 -4.18 -16.18 -25.55
N LYS A 58 -3.07 -15.84 -26.22
CA LYS A 58 -1.76 -15.64 -25.58
C LYS A 58 -1.77 -14.45 -24.61
N VAL A 59 -2.43 -13.35 -24.99
CA VAL A 59 -2.52 -12.13 -24.18
C VAL A 59 -3.43 -12.36 -22.98
N LYS A 60 -4.59 -12.99 -23.19
CA LYS A 60 -5.52 -13.38 -22.12
C LYS A 60 -4.84 -14.24 -21.04
N LYS A 61 -4.05 -15.24 -21.45
CA LYS A 61 -3.26 -16.07 -20.52
C LYS A 61 -2.26 -15.23 -19.73
N ARG A 62 -1.50 -14.35 -20.39
CA ARG A 62 -0.51 -13.47 -19.74
C ARG A 62 -1.15 -12.49 -18.73
N LYS A 63 -2.26 -11.85 -19.11
CA LYS A 63 -3.00 -10.91 -18.25
C LYS A 63 -3.48 -11.61 -16.98
N LYS A 64 -4.08 -12.80 -17.11
CA LYS A 64 -4.49 -13.61 -15.96
C LYS A 64 -3.33 -13.96 -15.03
N THR A 65 -2.16 -14.33 -15.56
CA THR A 65 -0.97 -14.59 -14.73
C THR A 65 -0.53 -13.33 -13.98
N ILE A 66 -0.50 -12.17 -14.64
CA ILE A 66 -0.12 -10.89 -14.02
C ILE A 66 -1.10 -10.50 -12.91
N GLU A 67 -2.40 -10.67 -13.12
CA GLU A 67 -3.43 -10.40 -12.11
C GLU A 67 -3.25 -11.30 -10.88
N ILE A 68 -3.02 -12.60 -11.09
CA ILE A 68 -2.75 -13.54 -9.99
C ILE A 68 -1.49 -13.12 -9.22
N VAL A 69 -0.40 -12.81 -9.92
CA VAL A 69 0.87 -12.39 -9.28
C VAL A 69 0.68 -11.11 -8.46
N LYS A 70 -0.02 -10.11 -9.01
CA LYS A 70 -0.33 -8.86 -8.29
C LYS A 70 -1.15 -9.14 -7.02
N THR A 71 -2.19 -9.97 -7.12
CA THR A 71 -3.04 -10.34 -5.97
C THR A 71 -2.24 -11.08 -4.91
N VAL A 72 -1.44 -12.08 -5.30
CA VAL A 72 -0.59 -12.84 -4.36
C VAL A 72 0.40 -11.92 -3.66
N LEU A 73 1.07 -11.04 -4.40
CA LEU A 73 2.02 -10.07 -3.83
C LEU A 73 1.33 -9.13 -2.83
N PHE A 74 0.16 -8.62 -3.17
CA PHE A 74 -0.65 -7.77 -2.28
C PHE A 74 -1.06 -8.51 -1.01
N CYS A 75 -1.52 -9.77 -1.13
CA CYS A 75 -1.86 -10.60 0.02
C CYS A 75 -0.65 -10.85 0.93
N ILE A 76 0.53 -11.15 0.37
CA ILE A 76 1.76 -11.32 1.15
C ILE A 76 2.10 -10.02 1.91
N ALA A 77 2.01 -8.87 1.26
CA ALA A 77 2.25 -7.57 1.90
C ALA A 77 1.27 -7.33 3.06
N MET A 78 -0.01 -7.66 2.90
CA MET A 78 -1.02 -7.50 3.95
C MET A 78 -0.83 -8.46 5.13
N VAL A 79 -0.43 -9.71 4.86
CA VAL A 79 -0.10 -10.70 5.90
C VAL A 79 1.09 -10.24 6.76
N ILE A 80 1.99 -9.41 6.24
CA ILE A 80 3.09 -8.84 7.01
C ILE A 80 2.68 -7.55 7.72
N LEU A 81 1.99 -6.64 7.01
CA LEU A 81 1.70 -5.30 7.52
C LEU A 81 0.65 -5.32 8.64
N ILE A 82 -0.41 -6.12 8.49
CA ILE A 82 -1.51 -6.17 9.48
C ILE A 82 -1.02 -6.65 10.85
N PRO A 83 -0.28 -7.78 10.99
CA PRO A 83 0.25 -8.19 12.29
C PRO A 83 1.21 -7.17 12.90
N VAL A 84 2.07 -6.54 12.11
CA VAL A 84 2.97 -5.49 12.60
C VAL A 84 2.19 -4.30 13.13
N PHE A 85 1.14 -3.87 12.43
CA PHE A 85 0.28 -2.79 12.87
C PHE A 85 -0.48 -3.16 14.15
N VAL A 86 -1.10 -4.33 14.20
CA VAL A 86 -1.81 -4.83 15.39
C VAL A 86 -0.86 -4.94 16.58
N PHE A 87 0.31 -5.54 16.39
CA PHE A 87 1.36 -5.62 17.41
C PHE A 87 1.76 -4.24 17.93
N SER A 88 1.90 -3.27 17.04
CA SER A 88 2.24 -1.88 17.39
C SER A 88 1.15 -1.26 18.27
N ILE A 89 -0.12 -1.41 17.91
CA ILE A 89 -1.25 -0.90 18.71
C ILE A 89 -1.31 -1.58 20.09
N VAL A 90 -1.12 -2.90 20.16
CA VAL A 90 -1.09 -3.64 21.43
C VAL A 90 0.04 -3.13 22.32
N GLN A 91 1.25 -2.97 21.78
CA GLN A 91 2.39 -2.38 22.50
C GLN A 91 2.08 -0.97 23.01
N LYS A 92 1.39 -0.13 22.22
CA LYS A 92 0.98 1.22 22.67
C LYS A 92 0.10 1.16 23.90
N ILE A 93 -0.90 0.27 23.90
CA ILE A 93 -1.87 0.14 24.99
C ILE A 93 -1.20 -0.40 26.26
N GLN A 94 -0.21 -1.29 26.11
CA GLN A 94 0.52 -1.89 27.23
C GLN A 94 1.71 -1.04 27.72
N GLY A 95 1.90 0.16 27.19
CA GLY A 95 2.97 1.06 27.62
C GLY A 95 4.35 0.65 27.11
N ASN A 96 4.46 0.24 25.84
CA ASN A 96 5.71 -0.08 25.12
C ASN A 96 6.54 -1.24 25.72
N ALA A 97 5.89 -2.15 26.44
CA ALA A 97 6.47 -3.41 26.92
C ALA A 97 5.43 -4.53 26.82
N LEU A 98 5.47 -5.31 25.73
CA LEU A 98 4.60 -6.47 25.57
C LEU A 98 5.23 -7.68 26.25
N MET A 99 4.59 -8.16 27.32
CA MET A 99 4.97 -9.39 28.00
C MET A 99 4.36 -10.60 27.28
N ILE A 100 5.23 -11.51 26.83
CA ILE A 100 4.87 -12.79 26.24
C ILE A 100 5.54 -13.88 27.07
N ASN A 101 4.75 -14.60 27.87
CA ASN A 101 5.25 -15.59 28.83
C ASN A 101 6.23 -14.95 29.85
N ASN A 102 7.50 -15.38 29.86
CA ASN A 102 8.55 -14.82 30.72
C ASN A 102 9.49 -13.84 29.98
N LYS A 103 9.14 -13.44 28.75
CA LYS A 103 9.92 -12.50 27.94
C LYS A 103 9.12 -11.23 27.67
N ALA A 104 9.77 -10.07 27.75
CA ALA A 104 9.22 -8.81 27.27
C ALA A 104 9.88 -8.43 25.95
N ILE A 105 9.08 -7.89 25.03
CA ILE A 105 9.57 -7.27 23.80
C ILE A 105 9.39 -5.77 23.92
N MET A 106 10.50 -5.03 23.87
CA MET A 106 10.49 -3.56 23.99
C MET A 106 11.19 -2.92 22.80
N VAL A 107 10.66 -1.78 22.35
CA VAL A 107 11.31 -0.97 21.32
C VAL A 107 12.06 0.19 21.97
N VAL A 108 13.34 0.33 21.64
CA VAL A 108 14.23 1.34 22.20
C VAL A 108 13.86 2.71 21.65
N SER A 109 13.44 3.62 22.53
CA SER A 109 12.97 4.96 22.18
C SER A 109 14.07 6.04 22.21
N SER A 110 15.19 5.77 22.87
CA SER A 110 16.27 6.75 23.08
C SER A 110 17.66 6.17 22.78
N GLY A 111 18.63 7.06 22.56
CA GLY A 111 20.02 6.69 22.29
C GLY A 111 20.90 6.56 23.54
N SER A 112 20.33 6.51 24.75
CA SER A 112 21.12 6.52 26.00
C SER A 112 21.97 5.27 26.21
N MET A 113 21.69 4.19 25.47
CA MET A 113 22.45 2.93 25.48
C MET A 113 23.28 2.69 24.20
N SER A 114 23.38 3.69 23.31
CA SER A 114 23.93 3.51 21.95
C SER A 114 25.45 3.41 21.84
N LYS A 115 26.18 3.91 22.84
CA LYS A 115 27.65 3.98 22.81
C LYS A 115 28.21 3.97 24.22
N LYS A 116 29.50 3.68 24.36
CA LYS A 116 30.24 3.80 25.62
C LYS A 116 30.65 5.25 25.84
N HIS A 117 30.15 5.87 26.90
CA HIS A 117 30.58 7.19 27.34
C HIS A 117 31.93 7.10 28.07
N ALA A 118 32.79 8.10 27.87
CA ALA A 118 34.14 8.12 28.45
C ALA A 118 34.18 8.17 29.98
N ALA A 119 33.07 8.59 30.62
CA ALA A 119 32.94 8.60 32.08
C ALA A 119 32.58 7.22 32.68
N ASN A 120 32.34 6.21 31.84
CA ASN A 120 31.88 4.89 32.24
C ASN A 120 33.00 3.85 32.00
N ASP A 121 34.14 4.02 32.68
CA ASP A 121 35.33 3.17 32.49
C ASP A 121 35.05 1.68 32.74
N TYR A 122 34.11 1.37 33.63
CA TYR A 122 33.66 0.00 33.90
C TYR A 122 33.14 -0.73 32.65
N LEU A 123 32.66 -0.02 31.62
CA LEU A 123 32.22 -0.63 30.35
C LEU A 123 33.39 -1.20 29.55
N THR A 124 34.56 -0.57 29.64
CA THR A 124 35.77 -1.02 28.94
C THR A 124 36.52 -2.04 29.79
N MET A 125 36.63 -1.79 31.10
CA MET A 125 37.32 -2.69 32.03
C MET A 125 36.66 -4.07 32.13
N ASN A 126 35.33 -4.13 32.07
CA ASN A 126 34.57 -5.39 32.19
C ASN A 126 34.10 -5.94 30.83
N HIS A 127 34.60 -5.42 29.69
CA HIS A 127 34.26 -5.89 28.34
C HIS A 127 32.73 -5.92 28.04
N LEU A 128 32.01 -4.89 28.47
CA LEU A 128 30.55 -4.80 28.34
C LEU A 128 30.17 -4.19 26.98
N ASP A 129 30.19 -4.99 25.91
CA ASP A 129 30.01 -4.55 24.51
C ASP A 129 28.57 -4.74 23.96
N ASN A 130 27.57 -4.75 24.83
CA ASN A 130 26.16 -4.99 24.48
C ASN A 130 25.32 -3.70 24.30
N GLN A 131 25.93 -2.61 23.83
CA GLN A 131 25.23 -1.37 23.48
C GLN A 131 24.33 -1.56 22.26
N PHE A 132 23.16 -0.90 22.22
CA PHE A 132 22.17 -0.99 21.15
C PHE A 132 21.61 0.39 20.78
N ASN A 133 21.12 0.52 19.55
CA ASN A 133 20.72 1.82 19.00
C ASN A 133 19.24 2.12 19.26
N THR A 134 18.88 3.39 19.13
CA THR A 134 17.48 3.81 19.01
C THR A 134 16.81 3.02 17.88
N TYR A 135 15.54 2.64 18.08
CA TYR A 135 14.74 1.83 17.15
C TYR A 135 15.11 0.34 17.06
N ASP A 136 16.08 -0.14 17.85
CA ASP A 136 16.26 -1.58 18.01
C ASP A 136 15.08 -2.16 18.81
N ILE A 137 14.67 -3.38 18.44
CA ILE A 137 13.77 -4.19 19.25
C ILE A 137 14.66 -5.05 20.15
N ILE A 138 14.44 -5.01 21.46
CA ILE A 138 15.18 -5.80 22.44
C ILE A 138 14.27 -6.82 23.13
N ILE A 139 14.89 -7.92 23.55
CA ILE A 139 14.24 -8.98 24.32
C ILE A 139 14.73 -8.90 25.77
N LEU A 140 13.78 -8.84 26.69
CA LEU A 140 14.01 -8.77 28.12
C LEU A 140 13.49 -10.05 28.77
N ASP A 141 14.22 -10.62 29.72
CA ASP A 141 13.74 -11.71 30.57
C ASP A 141 13.15 -11.15 31.86
N LYS A 142 12.01 -11.70 32.28
CA LYS A 142 11.37 -11.31 33.54
C LYS A 142 12.29 -11.63 34.71
N VAL A 143 12.37 -10.70 35.67
CA VAL A 143 13.09 -10.92 36.94
C VAL A 143 12.36 -11.99 37.74
N THR A 144 13.09 -13.01 38.20
CA THR A 144 12.59 -14.08 39.05
C THR A 144 13.62 -14.39 40.14
N ASP A 145 13.24 -15.16 41.16
CA ASP A 145 14.19 -15.61 42.20
C ASP A 145 15.35 -16.43 41.61
N GLU A 146 15.11 -17.10 40.47
CA GLU A 146 16.11 -17.88 39.72
C GLU A 146 16.97 -17.02 38.78
N ASN A 147 16.56 -15.78 38.51
CA ASN A 147 17.24 -14.83 37.62
C ASN A 147 17.27 -13.43 38.27
N PRO A 148 18.02 -13.27 39.38
CA PRO A 148 18.14 -12.01 40.07
C PRO A 148 18.92 -10.98 39.24
N ILE A 149 18.70 -9.70 39.51
CA ILE A 149 19.43 -8.61 38.86
C ILE A 149 20.84 -8.55 39.44
N GLU A 150 21.84 -8.62 38.57
CA GLU A 150 23.25 -8.55 38.94
C GLU A 150 23.89 -7.19 38.58
N LEU A 151 25.06 -6.94 39.17
CA LEU A 151 25.85 -5.76 38.85
C LEU A 151 26.22 -5.79 37.35
N TYR A 152 26.04 -4.67 36.66
CA TYR A 152 26.25 -4.48 35.22
C TYR A 152 25.21 -5.08 34.28
N ASP A 153 24.13 -5.66 34.80
CA ASP A 153 22.97 -5.98 33.97
C ASP A 153 22.35 -4.73 33.36
N VAL A 154 21.83 -4.87 32.14
CA VAL A 154 20.99 -3.84 31.52
C VAL A 154 19.54 -4.18 31.82
N ILE A 155 18.87 -3.31 32.55
CA ILE A 155 17.47 -3.51 32.94
C ILE A 155 16.57 -2.48 32.28
N ALA A 156 15.35 -2.90 31.93
CA ALA A 156 14.27 -2.00 31.62
C ALA A 156 13.37 -1.85 32.84
N TYR A 157 13.04 -0.62 33.22
CA TYR A 157 12.19 -0.33 34.37
C TYR A 157 11.29 0.87 34.08
N LYS A 158 10.24 1.02 34.89
CA LYS A 158 9.35 2.17 34.82
C LYS A 158 9.73 3.17 35.90
N ASN A 159 9.99 4.43 35.51
CA ASN A 159 10.29 5.47 36.50
C ASN A 159 9.01 5.97 37.22
N ASN A 160 9.20 6.85 38.20
CA ASN A 160 8.11 7.52 38.93
C ASN A 160 7.14 8.33 38.04
N GLU A 161 7.55 8.75 36.84
CA GLU A 161 6.70 9.44 35.86
C GLU A 161 5.95 8.47 34.94
N GLY A 162 6.15 7.17 35.10
CA GLY A 162 5.56 6.13 34.27
C GLY A 162 6.22 5.94 32.90
N THR A 163 7.43 6.46 32.72
CA THR A 163 8.23 6.32 31.51
C THR A 163 9.14 5.11 31.61
N ASN A 164 9.23 4.33 30.53
CA ASN A 164 10.17 3.20 30.46
C ASN A 164 11.59 3.70 30.21
N ILE A 165 12.52 3.29 31.04
CA ILE A 165 13.95 3.59 30.96
C ILE A 165 14.70 2.26 30.83
N ILE A 166 15.73 2.22 29.99
CA ILE A 166 16.55 1.03 29.77
C ILE A 166 17.99 1.42 30.01
N HIS A 167 18.56 1.07 31.16
CA HIS A 167 19.88 1.49 31.59
C HIS A 167 20.60 0.36 32.34
N ARG A 168 21.91 0.53 32.52
CA ARG A 168 22.75 -0.47 33.18
C ARG A 168 22.83 -0.24 34.68
N VAL A 169 22.77 -1.31 35.46
CA VAL A 169 23.00 -1.30 36.90
C VAL A 169 24.49 -1.07 37.17
N VAL A 170 24.81 0.00 37.90
CA VAL A 170 26.18 0.36 38.27
C VAL A 170 26.45 0.23 39.76
N ASP A 171 25.40 0.13 40.58
CA ASP A 171 25.49 -0.13 42.01
C ASP A 171 24.17 -0.74 42.52
N ILE A 172 24.26 -1.58 43.54
CA ILE A 172 23.12 -2.25 44.19
C ILE A 172 23.21 -1.94 45.68
N GLY A 173 22.23 -1.19 46.18
CA GLY A 173 22.19 -0.74 47.57
C GLY A 173 20.85 -1.06 48.23
N ASN A 174 20.79 -0.85 49.54
CA ASN A 174 19.54 -0.86 50.29
C ASN A 174 19.18 0.57 50.67
N ASP A 175 17.89 0.89 50.63
CA ASP A 175 17.40 2.14 51.23
C ASP A 175 17.33 2.06 52.76
N ASP A 176 16.97 3.18 53.40
CA ASP A 176 16.87 3.29 54.86
C ASP A 176 15.88 2.29 55.48
N ASN A 177 14.95 1.73 54.68
CA ASN A 177 13.96 0.74 55.09
C ASN A 177 14.39 -0.71 54.77
N GLY A 178 15.60 -0.91 54.23
CA GLY A 178 16.12 -2.22 53.87
C GLY A 178 15.63 -2.76 52.52
N VAL A 179 15.02 -1.93 51.68
CA VAL A 179 14.55 -2.33 50.34
C VAL A 179 15.69 -2.18 49.33
N ILE A 180 15.93 -3.21 48.52
CA ILE A 180 16.94 -3.20 47.47
C ILE A 180 16.58 -2.14 46.41
N ARG A 181 17.54 -1.29 46.08
CA ARG A 181 17.46 -0.30 45.02
C ARG A 181 18.66 -0.39 44.10
N TYR A 182 18.40 -0.18 42.82
CA TYR A 182 19.42 -0.23 41.78
C TYR A 182 19.79 1.18 41.33
N THR A 183 21.08 1.52 41.42
CA THR A 183 21.61 2.71 40.78
C THR A 183 21.85 2.37 39.32
N THR A 184 21.15 3.07 38.42
CA THR A 184 21.23 2.81 36.98
C THR A 184 21.91 3.98 36.25
N ARG A 185 22.51 3.67 35.10
CA ARG A 185 23.15 4.65 34.22
C ARG A 185 23.07 4.21 32.77
N GLY A 186 22.72 5.13 31.88
CA GLY A 186 22.81 4.90 30.44
C GLY A 186 24.27 4.81 29.97
N ASP A 187 24.60 3.81 29.16
CA ASP A 187 25.97 3.60 28.71
C ASP A 187 26.56 4.81 27.96
N ALA A 188 25.70 5.56 27.25
CA ALA A 188 26.05 6.76 26.49
C ALA A 188 25.97 8.06 27.31
N VAL A 189 25.64 7.98 28.60
CA VAL A 189 25.43 9.10 29.51
C VAL A 189 26.48 9.05 30.64
N GLY A 190 27.04 10.20 31.01
CA GLY A 190 28.11 10.26 32.03
C GLY A 190 27.66 10.29 33.49
N SER A 191 26.35 10.42 33.75
CA SER A 191 25.76 10.55 35.07
C SER A 191 24.74 9.46 35.34
N SER A 192 24.66 8.98 36.58
CA SER A 192 23.62 8.03 37.01
C SER A 192 22.24 8.69 37.04
N ASP A 193 21.21 7.86 36.94
CA ASP A 193 19.82 8.30 37.01
C ASP A 193 19.44 8.73 38.43
N SER A 194 18.59 9.75 38.53
CA SER A 194 18.07 10.23 39.82
C SER A 194 17.10 9.24 40.47
N PHE A 195 16.38 8.48 39.65
CA PHE A 195 15.43 7.48 40.12
C PHE A 195 16.12 6.11 40.24
N HIS A 196 16.05 5.53 41.43
CA HIS A 196 16.64 4.24 41.75
C HIS A 196 15.51 3.20 41.83
N PRO A 197 15.26 2.41 40.77
CA PRO A 197 14.17 1.44 40.76
C PRO A 197 14.34 0.37 41.83
N THR A 198 13.21 -0.11 42.34
CA THR A 198 13.10 -1.35 43.13
C THR A 198 12.87 -2.53 42.19
N SER A 199 12.96 -3.77 42.70
CA SER A 199 12.67 -4.97 41.90
C SER A 199 11.26 -5.00 41.29
N GLU A 200 10.29 -4.32 41.91
CA GLU A 200 8.90 -4.23 41.41
C GLU A 200 8.76 -3.26 40.21
N ASP A 201 9.64 -2.26 40.13
CA ASP A 201 9.65 -1.28 39.03
C ASP A 201 10.28 -1.86 37.75
N VAL A 202 11.01 -2.98 37.88
CA VAL A 202 11.75 -3.61 36.79
C VAL A 202 10.83 -4.45 35.92
N ILE A 203 10.83 -4.14 34.62
CA ILE A 203 10.12 -4.86 33.58
C ILE A 203 10.87 -6.14 33.20
N GLY A 204 12.19 -6.07 33.09
CA GLY A 204 13.05 -7.23 32.80
C GLY A 204 14.51 -6.90 32.54
N ILE A 205 15.33 -7.94 32.42
CA ILE A 205 16.78 -7.92 32.18
C ILE A 205 17.07 -8.18 30.70
N TYR A 206 17.93 -7.39 30.09
CA TYR A 206 18.28 -7.51 28.68
C TYR A 206 19.07 -8.78 28.38
N THR A 207 18.57 -9.56 27.41
CA THR A 207 19.09 -10.88 27.06
C THR A 207 20.24 -10.86 26.05
N ASN A 208 20.78 -9.69 25.73
CA ASN A 208 21.74 -9.48 24.62
C ASN A 208 21.19 -9.81 23.22
N GLN A 209 19.88 -10.06 23.08
CA GLN A 209 19.23 -10.29 21.80
C GLN A 209 18.54 -9.02 21.31
N ARG A 210 18.83 -8.62 20.07
CA ARG A 210 18.18 -7.48 19.41
C ARG A 210 17.84 -7.76 17.95
N ILE A 211 16.82 -7.06 17.47
CA ILE A 211 16.48 -6.98 16.06
C ILE A 211 16.62 -5.52 15.64
N PRO A 212 17.65 -5.17 14.85
CA PRO A 212 17.88 -3.78 14.46
C PRO A 212 16.86 -3.30 13.44
N LEU A 213 16.68 -1.97 13.36
CA LEU A 213 15.90 -1.24 12.35
C LEU A 213 14.38 -1.44 12.35
N LEU A 214 13.84 -2.58 12.80
CA LEU A 214 12.40 -2.85 12.71
C LEU A 214 11.56 -2.05 13.72
N GLY A 215 12.15 -1.60 14.82
CA GLY A 215 11.45 -0.85 15.85
C GLY A 215 10.94 0.52 15.37
N ILE A 216 11.54 1.10 14.34
CA ILE A 216 11.08 2.40 13.80
C ILE A 216 9.65 2.32 13.26
N PHE A 217 9.31 1.22 12.58
CA PHE A 217 7.95 1.02 12.06
C PHE A 217 6.95 0.84 13.19
N ILE A 218 7.36 0.14 14.26
CA ILE A 218 6.54 -0.07 15.44
C ILE A 218 6.26 1.26 16.14
N LEU A 219 7.29 2.06 16.44
CA LEU A 219 7.10 3.38 17.05
C LEU A 219 6.31 4.33 16.14
N PHE A 220 6.51 4.25 14.83
CA PHE A 220 5.72 5.02 13.87
C PHE A 220 4.23 4.66 13.96
N PHE A 221 3.87 3.38 13.89
CA PHE A 221 2.47 2.94 14.01
C PHE A 221 1.86 3.19 15.39
N GLN A 222 2.68 3.27 16.44
CA GLN A 222 2.22 3.71 17.77
C GLN A 222 1.97 5.22 17.82
N SER A 223 2.72 6.02 17.07
CA SER A 223 2.58 7.48 17.10
C SER A 223 1.21 7.95 16.55
N TYR A 224 0.70 9.07 17.06
CA TYR A 224 -0.53 9.66 16.54
C TYR A 224 -0.41 10.03 15.05
N SER A 225 0.76 10.54 14.64
CA SER A 225 1.08 10.83 13.24
C SER A 225 0.99 9.60 12.35
N GLY A 226 1.53 8.46 12.79
CA GLY A 226 1.47 7.21 12.01
C GLY A 226 0.06 6.65 11.91
N ILE A 227 -0.73 6.72 12.99
CA ILE A 227 -2.14 6.31 12.97
C ILE A 227 -2.95 7.15 11.98
N ILE A 228 -2.81 8.49 12.01
CA ILE A 228 -3.48 9.39 11.07
C ILE A 228 -3.07 9.06 9.62
N THR A 229 -1.78 8.78 9.41
CA THR A 229 -1.26 8.41 8.09
C THR A 229 -1.88 7.11 7.57
N ILE A 230 -1.98 6.07 8.40
CA ILE A 230 -2.64 4.80 8.02
C ILE A 230 -4.12 5.02 7.67
N ILE A 231 -4.84 5.79 8.48
CA ILE A 231 -6.25 6.12 8.20
C ILE A 231 -6.39 6.85 6.86
N ALA A 232 -5.51 7.80 6.57
CA ALA A 232 -5.51 8.52 5.31
C ALA A 232 -5.17 7.62 4.11
N VAL A 233 -4.23 6.69 4.25
CA VAL A 233 -3.93 5.69 3.22
C VAL A 233 -5.14 4.80 2.95
N ILE A 234 -5.81 4.30 3.99
CA ILE A 234 -7.04 3.49 3.84
C ILE A 234 -8.13 4.29 3.13
N TYR A 235 -8.33 5.55 3.52
CA TYR A 235 -9.27 6.45 2.85
C TYR A 235 -8.96 6.61 1.36
N CYS A 236 -7.69 6.88 1.01
CA CYS A 236 -7.26 7.01 -0.38
C CYS A 236 -7.47 5.72 -1.18
N LEU A 237 -7.19 4.54 -0.59
CA LEU A 237 -7.42 3.25 -1.24
C LEU A 237 -8.90 3.02 -1.54
N ILE A 238 -9.79 3.33 -0.59
CA ILE A 238 -11.25 3.21 -0.79
C ILE A 238 -11.72 4.17 -1.89
N MET A 239 -11.26 5.42 -1.88
CA MET A 239 -11.65 6.39 -2.91
C MET A 239 -11.10 6.02 -4.28
N PHE A 240 -9.86 5.55 -4.34
CA PHE A 240 -9.24 5.07 -5.57
C PHE A 240 -10.03 3.91 -6.18
N ASP A 241 -10.37 2.89 -5.38
CA ASP A 241 -11.18 1.76 -5.82
C ASP A 241 -12.55 2.22 -6.35
N ARG A 242 -13.26 3.08 -5.60
CA ARG A 242 -14.56 3.61 -6.02
C ARG A 242 -14.51 4.34 -7.37
N TYR A 243 -13.53 5.21 -7.58
CA TYR A 243 -13.43 5.94 -8.85
C TYR A 243 -12.91 5.05 -9.99
N SER A 244 -11.95 4.17 -9.71
CA SER A 244 -11.46 3.21 -10.71
C SER A 244 -12.59 2.31 -11.20
N ASN A 245 -13.41 1.78 -10.29
CA ASN A 245 -14.52 0.89 -10.66
C ASN A 245 -15.56 1.60 -11.54
N LYS A 246 -15.85 2.88 -11.28
CA LYS A 246 -16.70 3.69 -12.17
C LYS A 246 -16.10 3.84 -13.58
N ALA A 247 -14.80 4.11 -13.67
CA ALA A 247 -14.11 4.24 -14.96
C ALA A 247 -14.15 2.93 -15.75
N THR A 248 -13.85 1.81 -15.09
CA THR A 248 -13.88 0.47 -15.70
C THR A 248 -15.27 0.12 -16.22
N GLN A 249 -16.33 0.40 -15.46
CA GLN A 249 -17.71 0.14 -15.90
C GLN A 249 -18.07 0.90 -17.18
N GLU A 250 -17.70 2.18 -17.28
CA GLU A 250 -17.98 2.97 -18.49
C GLU A 250 -17.15 2.49 -19.69
N GLN A 251 -15.90 2.06 -19.46
CA GLN A 251 -15.09 1.41 -20.49
C GLN A 251 -15.73 0.11 -20.99
N GLU A 252 -16.17 -0.76 -20.08
CA GLU A 252 -16.81 -2.03 -20.43
C GLU A 252 -18.10 -1.82 -21.21
N LYS A 253 -18.97 -0.90 -20.77
CA LYS A 253 -20.18 -0.52 -21.52
C LYS A 253 -19.87 -0.03 -22.92
N ARG A 254 -18.87 0.85 -23.08
CA ARG A 254 -18.50 1.38 -24.41
C ARG A 254 -17.91 0.29 -25.30
N ILE A 255 -17.08 -0.59 -24.75
CA ILE A 255 -16.55 -1.77 -25.47
C ILE A 255 -17.68 -2.68 -25.91
N GLU A 256 -18.69 -2.93 -25.07
CA GLU A 256 -19.85 -3.75 -25.41
C GLU A 256 -20.67 -3.15 -26.56
N ILE A 257 -20.92 -1.83 -26.54
CA ILE A 257 -21.58 -1.12 -27.65
C ILE A 257 -20.78 -1.28 -28.95
N LEU A 258 -19.45 -1.10 -28.89
CA LEU A 258 -18.58 -1.24 -30.07
C LEU A 258 -18.55 -2.69 -30.57
N LYS A 259 -18.50 -3.66 -29.65
CA LYS A 259 -18.53 -5.10 -29.96
C LYS A 259 -19.84 -5.52 -30.61
N ASN A 260 -20.98 -5.14 -30.05
CA ASN A 260 -22.28 -5.47 -30.61
C ASN A 260 -22.47 -4.82 -31.98
N ALA A 261 -22.01 -3.58 -32.16
CA ALA A 261 -22.01 -2.95 -33.49
C ALA A 261 -21.16 -3.75 -34.50
N MET A 262 -19.99 -4.28 -34.10
CA MET A 262 -19.18 -5.14 -34.95
C MET A 262 -19.86 -6.50 -35.25
N GLU A 263 -20.52 -7.12 -34.25
CA GLU A 263 -21.19 -8.41 -34.40
C GLU A 263 -22.49 -8.30 -35.23
N ASP A 264 -23.32 -7.28 -35.02
CA ASP A 264 -24.51 -6.99 -35.84
C ASP A 264 -24.16 -6.79 -37.32
N LEU A 265 -22.96 -6.27 -37.61
CA LEU A 265 -22.44 -6.16 -38.97
C LEU A 265 -22.13 -7.53 -39.57
N SER A 266 -21.78 -8.52 -38.74
CA SER A 266 -21.39 -9.89 -39.13
C SER A 266 -22.55 -10.90 -39.23
N GLU A 267 -23.59 -10.79 -38.39
CA GLU A 267 -24.66 -11.81 -38.29
C GLU A 267 -25.62 -11.86 -39.50
N ASP A 268 -25.80 -10.76 -40.24
CA ASP A 268 -26.73 -10.68 -41.38
C ASP A 268 -26.33 -11.52 -42.60
N PHE A 269 -25.16 -12.19 -42.59
CA PHE A 269 -24.59 -12.85 -43.76
C PHE A 269 -24.28 -14.36 -43.59
N LEU A 270 -24.60 -14.96 -42.45
CA LEU A 270 -24.25 -16.36 -42.10
C LEU A 270 -25.07 -17.46 -42.81
N LEU A 271 -25.73 -17.19 -43.95
CA LEU A 271 -26.58 -18.17 -44.64
C LEU A 271 -25.90 -18.98 -45.77
N ASP A 272 -24.61 -18.80 -46.05
CA ASP A 272 -23.91 -19.65 -47.05
C ASP A 272 -22.56 -20.20 -46.55
N PRO A 273 -22.45 -21.51 -46.23
CA PRO A 273 -21.31 -22.10 -45.52
C PRO A 273 -20.12 -22.45 -46.43
N LYS A 274 -19.91 -21.75 -47.56
CA LYS A 274 -18.94 -22.19 -48.58
C LYS A 274 -18.03 -21.15 -49.21
N VAL A 275 -17.76 -20.02 -48.55
CA VAL A 275 -16.92 -18.97 -49.14
C VAL A 275 -15.92 -18.40 -48.13
N GLN A 276 -14.64 -18.30 -48.54
CA GLN A 276 -13.61 -17.52 -47.84
C GLN A 276 -13.94 -16.03 -48.02
N PHE A 277 -14.53 -15.42 -47.00
CA PHE A 277 -14.75 -13.97 -46.99
C PHE A 277 -13.58 -13.26 -46.31
N VAL A 278 -13.17 -12.10 -46.84
CA VAL A 278 -12.36 -11.14 -46.10
C VAL A 278 -13.29 -10.08 -45.56
N GLU A 279 -13.37 -10.00 -44.25
CA GLU A 279 -14.18 -9.02 -43.53
C GLU A 279 -13.33 -7.77 -43.30
N THR A 280 -13.81 -6.57 -43.64
CA THR A 280 -13.11 -5.32 -43.30
C THR A 280 -14.06 -4.29 -42.71
N ILE A 281 -13.76 -3.83 -41.50
CA ILE A 281 -14.50 -2.80 -40.78
C ILE A 281 -13.73 -1.47 -40.86
N TYR A 282 -14.40 -0.43 -41.33
CA TYR A 282 -13.87 0.93 -41.45
C TYR A 282 -14.47 1.79 -40.34
N TYR A 283 -13.61 2.42 -39.53
CA TYR A 283 -14.04 3.28 -38.43
C TYR A 283 -12.98 4.33 -38.09
N LYS A 284 -13.37 5.61 -37.99
CA LYS A 284 -12.51 6.76 -37.65
C LYS A 284 -11.11 6.75 -38.30
N GLY A 285 -11.05 6.50 -39.61
CA GLY A 285 -9.82 6.56 -40.40
C GLY A 285 -8.97 5.28 -40.36
N TYR A 286 -9.49 4.19 -39.79
CA TYR A 286 -8.83 2.89 -39.74
C TYR A 286 -9.67 1.80 -40.41
N ALA A 287 -8.99 0.90 -41.13
CA ALA A 287 -9.54 -0.35 -41.64
C ALA A 287 -9.03 -1.53 -40.81
N TYR A 288 -9.95 -2.32 -40.26
CA TYR A 288 -9.71 -3.52 -39.48
C TYR A 288 -10.11 -4.74 -40.32
N SER A 289 -9.15 -5.56 -40.73
CA SER A 289 -9.42 -6.76 -41.52
C SER A 289 -9.41 -8.03 -40.66
N PHE A 290 -10.36 -8.94 -40.92
CA PHE A 290 -10.51 -10.22 -40.24
C PHE A 290 -10.48 -11.38 -41.25
N ASP A 291 -10.03 -12.55 -40.79
CA ASP A 291 -10.07 -13.82 -41.51
C ASP A 291 -10.67 -14.93 -40.63
N GLU A 292 -10.68 -16.19 -41.12
CA GLU A 292 -11.22 -17.35 -40.39
C GLU A 292 -10.60 -17.58 -39.00
N LYS A 293 -9.43 -16.99 -38.72
CA LYS A 293 -8.72 -17.09 -37.43
C LYS A 293 -8.91 -15.86 -36.55
N GLY A 294 -9.72 -14.88 -36.99
CA GLY A 294 -10.04 -13.66 -36.27
C GLY A 294 -9.35 -12.42 -36.85
N PHE A 295 -9.05 -11.44 -35.99
CA PHE A 295 -8.42 -10.19 -36.40
C PHE A 295 -7.04 -10.42 -37.04
N LYS A 296 -6.85 -9.85 -38.24
CA LYS A 296 -5.66 -10.03 -39.07
C LYS A 296 -4.76 -8.80 -39.05
N GLU A 297 -5.29 -7.63 -39.38
CA GLU A 297 -4.50 -6.40 -39.47
C GLU A 297 -5.34 -5.12 -39.33
N LYS A 298 -4.70 -4.04 -38.88
CA LYS A 298 -5.22 -2.67 -38.83
C LYS A 298 -4.39 -1.78 -39.77
N LYS A 299 -5.04 -0.96 -40.59
CA LYS A 299 -4.40 -0.01 -41.53
C LYS A 299 -5.04 1.37 -41.46
N GLU A 300 -4.23 2.42 -41.52
CA GLU A 300 -4.72 3.79 -41.71
C GLU A 300 -5.20 4.01 -43.13
N ILE A 301 -6.30 4.75 -43.27
CA ILE A 301 -6.94 5.05 -44.56
C ILE A 301 -7.38 6.52 -44.62
N PRO A 302 -7.37 7.14 -45.81
CA PRO A 302 -7.93 8.47 -46.01
C PRO A 302 -9.44 8.42 -45.78
N MET A 303 -9.96 9.29 -44.90
CA MET A 303 -11.39 9.30 -44.53
C MET A 303 -12.11 10.48 -45.19
N GLU A 304 -13.34 10.27 -45.67
CA GLU A 304 -14.25 11.36 -46.04
C GLU A 304 -14.99 11.88 -44.79
N LYS A 305 -15.13 13.21 -44.65
CA LYS A 305 -15.68 13.88 -43.44
C LYS A 305 -17.07 13.44 -43.00
N ASN A 306 -17.86 12.79 -43.87
CA ASN A 306 -19.25 12.43 -43.61
C ASN A 306 -19.43 11.10 -42.84
N ASP A 307 -18.35 10.32 -42.64
CA ASP A 307 -18.43 8.97 -42.06
C ASP A 307 -17.79 8.86 -40.64
N GLU A 308 -17.42 9.98 -39.97
CA GLU A 308 -16.62 9.95 -38.72
C GLU A 308 -17.21 9.10 -37.57
N ASN A 309 -18.53 9.01 -37.45
CA ASN A 309 -19.22 8.20 -36.44
C ASN A 309 -19.92 6.96 -37.03
N GLN A 310 -19.66 6.65 -38.30
CA GLN A 310 -20.20 5.47 -38.96
C GLN A 310 -19.17 4.35 -38.95
N MET A 311 -19.60 3.18 -38.47
CA MET A 311 -18.87 1.95 -38.67
C MET A 311 -19.37 1.33 -39.98
N ILE A 312 -18.47 1.22 -40.97
CA ILE A 312 -18.80 0.68 -42.29
C ILE A 312 -18.17 -0.70 -42.41
N HIS A 313 -19.00 -1.69 -42.71
CA HIS A 313 -18.58 -3.07 -42.90
C HIS A 313 -18.59 -3.42 -44.38
N VAL A 314 -17.46 -3.97 -44.87
CA VAL A 314 -17.32 -4.44 -46.25
C VAL A 314 -16.94 -5.91 -46.25
N ILE A 315 -17.78 -6.72 -46.85
CA ILE A 315 -17.53 -8.15 -47.09
C ILE A 315 -17.17 -8.32 -48.57
N LYS A 316 -16.02 -8.92 -48.85
CA LYS A 316 -15.63 -9.31 -50.21
C LYS A 316 -15.68 -10.81 -50.39
N ASP A 317 -16.45 -11.27 -51.37
CA ASP A 317 -16.45 -12.66 -51.81
C ASP A 317 -15.23 -12.94 -52.69
N SER A 318 -14.35 -13.84 -52.23
CA SER A 318 -13.14 -14.27 -52.95
C SER A 318 -13.42 -15.01 -54.27
N SER A 319 -14.65 -15.49 -54.47
CA SER A 319 -15.08 -16.31 -55.62
C SER A 319 -15.91 -15.53 -56.64
N SER A 320 -16.67 -14.51 -56.24
CA SER A 320 -17.57 -13.76 -57.13
C SER A 320 -17.19 -12.29 -57.36
N ASN A 321 -16.16 -11.77 -56.67
CA ASN A 321 -15.75 -10.35 -56.74
C ASN A 321 -16.89 -9.38 -56.37
N GLN A 322 -17.95 -9.85 -55.72
CA GLN A 322 -19.05 -9.05 -55.22
C GLN A 322 -18.70 -8.47 -53.85
N GLU A 323 -19.09 -7.20 -53.63
CA GLU A 323 -18.90 -6.49 -52.37
C GLU A 323 -20.26 -6.17 -51.76
N THR A 324 -20.42 -6.46 -50.47
CA THR A 324 -21.58 -6.02 -49.69
C THR A 324 -21.15 -4.99 -48.66
N ILE A 325 -21.90 -3.88 -48.56
CA ILE A 325 -21.60 -2.77 -47.66
C ILE A 325 -22.76 -2.58 -46.68
N LYS A 326 -22.49 -2.64 -45.37
CA LYS A 326 -23.44 -2.31 -44.29
C LYS A 326 -22.89 -1.17 -43.45
N LYS A 327 -23.74 -0.22 -43.04
CA LYS A 327 -23.37 0.94 -42.22
C LYS A 327 -24.15 0.94 -40.92
N ILE A 328 -23.47 1.22 -39.81
CA ILE A 328 -24.09 1.43 -38.48
C ILE A 328 -23.59 2.77 -37.91
N ASP A 329 -24.54 3.60 -37.46
CA ASP A 329 -24.23 4.81 -36.70
C ASP A 329 -23.90 4.44 -35.25
N ILE A 330 -22.66 4.70 -34.83
CA ILE A 330 -22.27 4.57 -33.43
C ILE A 330 -22.78 5.82 -32.71
N GLN A 331 -23.89 5.69 -31.97
CA GLN A 331 -24.42 6.80 -31.18
C GLN A 331 -23.34 7.33 -30.23
N ASN A 332 -23.01 8.62 -30.34
CA ASN A 332 -22.39 9.34 -29.25
C ASN A 332 -23.48 9.56 -28.20
N GLN A 333 -23.28 9.06 -26.98
CA GLN A 333 -24.07 9.55 -25.85
C GLN A 333 -23.61 10.97 -25.56
N SER A 334 -24.06 11.91 -26.39
CA SER A 334 -24.04 13.33 -26.10
C SER A 334 -24.98 13.54 -24.91
N LYS A 335 -24.41 13.85 -23.74
CA LYS A 335 -25.08 14.22 -22.47
C LYS A 335 -26.59 14.50 -22.67
N GLY A 336 -27.40 13.48 -22.40
CA GLY A 336 -28.83 13.62 -22.16
C GLY A 336 -29.03 13.57 -20.64
N GLU A 337 -29.40 14.72 -20.08
CA GLU A 337 -30.08 14.89 -18.79
C GLU A 337 -29.50 14.18 -17.55
N ASP A 338 -28.60 14.87 -16.84
CA ASP A 338 -28.64 14.84 -15.37
C ASP A 338 -29.52 16.03 -14.93
N ASN A 339 -30.84 15.80 -14.98
CA ASN A 339 -31.75 16.41 -14.02
C ASN A 339 -31.94 15.39 -12.88
N ASP A 340 -31.97 15.93 -11.66
CA ASP A 340 -32.50 15.36 -10.42
C ASP A 340 -31.54 14.61 -9.45
N GLU A 341 -31.41 15.28 -8.30
CA GLU A 341 -31.09 14.87 -6.90
C GLU A 341 -29.66 14.53 -6.46
#